data_AF-A0AAV7JW61-F1
#
_entry.id   AF-A0AAV7JW61-F1
#
_cell.length_a   1.000
_cell.length_b   1.000
_cell.length_c   1.000
_cell.angle_alpha   90.00
_cell.angle_beta   90.00
_cell.angle_gamma   90.00
#
_symmetry.space_group_name_H-M   'P 1'
#
loop_
_entity.id
_entity.type
_entity.pdbx_description
1 polymer ?
#
loop_
_entity_poly.entity_id
_entity_poly.type
_entity_poly.pdbx_seq_one_letter_code
_entity_poly.pdbx_strand_id
1 'polypeptide(L)'
;MCTELLRSGKVPGLHFYTLNREIATKDILERIGLWCTDPCMRRLFPWRQSANQRRITEDVRPIFWSSRPKSYIHRTNLWEEFPNGRWGKSSNPEFGALKDHHLFYLKPKFSREELKRMWGEELNCIDDVNHMFYCFISGERNKQGAKVEQIPWMEDSLSEETNTLITSLVTVNMKGILTINSQPAVNGAPSTHPVYGWGIANGYVYQKAYLEFFASPELVQVLIEVLPEYPQVTYHATNKQGDPNITNSKSTTAAVTWGVFSGMEIVQPTVVDPVAFMIWKDEAFDLWDKMWASLYPVGSTSRDIIATLQNTYYLVNLVDNDYVKGNCLFGLLDRVLEKIRGQDDSVFESVGVRNLNIIEPEPEPDEVVYEGEPLEAMSAKRE
;
A
#
# COMPACT_ATOMS: atom_id res chain seq x y z
N MET A 1 35.41 9.22 28.58
CA MET A 1 34.71 8.30 29.50
C MET A 1 34.21 7.03 28.81
N CYS A 2 33.09 7.01 28.08
CA CYS A 2 32.54 5.74 27.50
C CYS A 2 33.56 4.96 26.66
N THR A 3 34.28 5.63 25.77
CA THR A 3 35.34 5.02 24.94
C THR A 3 36.47 4.41 25.78
N GLU A 4 36.82 5.04 26.90
CA GLU A 4 37.87 4.57 27.81
C GLU A 4 37.43 3.33 28.58
N LEU A 5 36.17 3.31 29.05
CA LEU A 5 35.56 2.15 29.69
C LEU A 5 35.51 0.95 28.74
N LEU A 6 35.07 1.14 27.49
CA LEU A 6 35.03 0.08 26.48
C LEU A 6 36.43 -0.44 26.14
N ARG A 7 37.42 0.46 25.97
CA ARG A 7 38.82 0.07 25.70
C ARG A 7 39.48 -0.68 26.85
N SER A 8 38.97 -0.55 28.08
CA SER A 8 39.52 -1.28 29.24
C SER A 8 39.34 -2.79 29.16
N GLY A 9 38.42 -3.29 28.33
CA GLY A 9 38.08 -4.72 28.23
C GLY A 9 37.36 -5.31 29.46
N LYS A 10 37.17 -4.52 30.52
CA LYS A 10 36.50 -4.95 31.76
C LYS A 10 35.00 -4.67 31.77
N VAL A 11 34.55 -3.81 30.85
CA VAL A 11 33.16 -3.36 30.77
C VAL A 11 32.52 -3.95 29.50
N PRO A 12 31.57 -4.90 29.63
CA PRO A 12 30.99 -5.59 28.49
C PRO A 12 29.91 -4.78 27.76
N GLY A 13 29.46 -3.66 28.33
CA GLY A 13 28.41 -2.83 27.73
C GLY A 13 28.14 -1.53 28.48
N LEU A 14 27.27 -0.70 27.93
CA LEU A 14 26.89 0.61 28.47
C LEU A 14 25.38 0.67 28.71
N HIS A 15 24.97 1.17 29.87
CA HIS A 15 23.57 1.44 30.19
C HIS A 15 23.35 2.97 30.25
N PHE A 16 22.46 3.49 29.41
CA PHE A 16 22.18 4.93 29.32
C PHE A 16 20.84 5.25 29.98
N TYR A 17 20.85 6.20 30.93
CA TYR A 17 19.63 6.82 31.43
C TYR A 17 19.15 7.87 30.43
N THR A 18 18.18 7.51 29.59
CA THR A 18 17.73 8.37 28.48
C THR A 18 16.85 9.54 28.94
N LEU A 19 16.23 9.44 30.11
CA LEU A 19 15.24 10.42 30.61
C LEU A 19 14.13 10.70 29.57
N ASN A 20 13.75 9.68 28.80
CA ASN A 20 12.81 9.78 27.67
C ASN A 20 13.20 10.82 26.60
N ARG A 21 14.50 11.07 26.41
CA ARG A 21 15.04 11.93 25.35
C ARG A 21 15.96 11.12 24.45
N GLU A 22 15.74 11.20 23.14
CA GLU A 22 16.48 10.40 22.15
C GLU A 22 17.83 11.03 21.78
N ILE A 23 17.84 12.33 21.46
CA ILE A 23 18.92 13.01 20.74
C ILE A 23 20.30 12.79 21.39
N ALA A 24 20.43 13.12 22.68
CA ALA A 24 21.72 13.05 23.37
C ALA A 24 22.29 11.63 23.44
N THR A 25 21.45 10.62 23.71
CA THR A 25 21.89 9.23 23.78
C THR A 25 22.31 8.71 22.41
N LYS A 26 21.54 9.03 21.36
CA LYS A 26 21.84 8.66 19.99
C LYS A 26 23.18 9.26 19.52
N ASP A 27 23.38 10.57 19.72
CA ASP A 27 24.62 11.25 19.35
C ASP A 27 25.85 10.62 20.02
N ILE A 28 25.74 10.23 21.30
CA ILE A 28 26.84 9.55 22.00
C ILE A 28 27.11 8.18 21.38
N LEU A 29 26.07 7.38 21.11
CA LEU A 29 26.20 6.04 20.52
C LEU A 29 26.82 6.09 19.11
N GLU A 30 26.45 7.08 18.30
CA GLU A 30 27.03 7.33 16.99
C GLU A 30 28.52 7.67 17.09
N ARG A 31 28.89 8.60 17.98
CA ARG A 31 30.30 9.02 18.19
C ARG A 31 31.20 7.90 18.69
N ILE A 32 30.68 6.96 19.48
CA ILE A 32 31.45 5.82 19.99
C ILE A 32 31.40 4.59 19.07
N GLY A 33 30.72 4.69 17.91
CA GLY A 33 30.64 3.61 16.92
C GLY A 33 29.78 2.42 17.34
N LEU A 34 28.87 2.60 18.31
CA LEU A 34 27.94 1.55 18.78
C LEU A 34 26.52 1.73 18.22
N TRP A 35 26.29 2.74 17.38
CA TRP A 35 25.05 2.89 16.64
C TRP A 35 25.18 2.25 15.26
N CYS A 36 24.44 1.17 15.00
CA CYS A 36 24.41 0.55 13.68
C CYS A 36 23.69 1.48 12.69
N THR A 37 24.42 2.10 11.76
CA THR A 37 23.84 3.01 10.74
C THR A 37 23.30 2.28 9.52
N ASP A 38 23.70 1.02 9.31
CA ASP A 38 23.28 0.22 8.15
C ASP A 38 21.84 -0.31 8.35
N PRO A 39 20.85 0.14 7.55
CA PRO A 39 19.48 -0.35 7.62
C PRO A 39 19.35 -1.82 7.26
N CYS A 40 20.19 -2.35 6.37
CA CYS A 40 20.16 -3.75 5.94
C CYS A 40 20.52 -4.68 7.10
N MET A 41 21.52 -4.30 7.90
CA MET A 41 21.95 -5.08 9.07
C MET A 41 20.87 -5.17 10.16
N ARG A 42 19.78 -4.39 10.04
CA ARG A 42 18.65 -4.40 10.99
C ARG A 42 17.48 -5.27 10.54
N ARG A 43 17.36 -5.62 9.25
CA ARG A 43 16.17 -6.30 8.69
C ARG A 43 16.46 -7.76 8.40
N LEU A 44 16.17 -8.64 9.37
CA LEU A 44 16.23 -10.09 9.16
C LEU A 44 15.12 -10.61 8.25
N PHE A 45 13.97 -9.92 8.23
CA PHE A 45 12.79 -10.24 7.43
C PHE A 45 12.20 -8.95 6.85
N PRO A 46 11.31 -9.03 5.85
CA PRO A 46 10.55 -7.89 5.34
C PRO A 46 9.64 -7.23 6.39
N TRP A 47 9.43 -7.90 7.53
CA TRP A 47 8.63 -7.42 8.65
C TRP A 47 9.41 -7.54 9.96
N ARG A 48 9.00 -6.75 10.97
CA ARG A 48 9.66 -6.74 12.28
C ARG A 48 9.30 -7.99 13.09
N GLN A 49 10.31 -8.71 13.57
CA GLN A 49 10.12 -9.85 14.47
C GLN A 49 9.62 -9.40 15.85
N SER A 50 8.82 -10.27 16.48
CA SER A 50 8.38 -10.08 17.85
C SER A 50 9.50 -10.43 18.83
N ALA A 51 9.64 -9.66 19.91
CA ALA A 51 10.55 -9.98 21.01
C ALA A 51 10.00 -11.06 21.97
N ASN A 52 8.78 -11.55 21.73
CA ASN A 52 8.16 -12.59 22.54
C ASN A 52 8.85 -13.94 22.29
N GLN A 53 9.35 -14.57 23.36
CA GLN A 53 10.06 -15.84 23.29
C GLN A 53 9.26 -16.97 22.62
N ARG A 54 7.92 -16.95 22.73
CA ARG A 54 7.06 -17.94 22.07
C ARG A 54 7.08 -17.85 20.54
N ARG A 55 7.55 -16.75 19.96
CA ARG A 55 7.55 -16.45 18.52
C ARG A 55 8.93 -16.48 17.88
N ILE A 56 9.94 -16.99 18.59
CA ILE A 56 11.33 -16.99 18.07
C ILE A 56 11.43 -17.77 16.75
N THR A 57 10.62 -18.81 16.57
CA THR A 57 10.60 -19.66 15.38
C THR A 57 9.70 -19.11 14.26
N GLU A 58 8.97 -18.02 14.50
CA GLU A 58 8.08 -17.41 13.52
C GLU A 58 8.90 -16.75 12.41
N ASP A 59 8.78 -17.27 11.19
CA ASP A 59 9.54 -16.78 10.03
C ASP A 59 8.69 -16.54 8.77
N VAL A 60 7.38 -16.81 8.81
CA VAL A 60 6.46 -16.62 7.68
C VAL A 60 5.11 -16.06 8.11
N ARG A 61 4.62 -15.03 7.39
CA ARG A 61 3.33 -14.36 7.63
C ARG A 61 2.53 -14.12 6.34
N PRO A 62 1.19 -14.04 6.40
CA PRO A 62 0.39 -13.55 5.30
C PRO A 62 0.64 -12.06 5.06
N ILE A 63 0.66 -11.64 3.81
CA ILE A 63 0.96 -10.25 3.41
C ILE A 63 -0.09 -9.22 3.88
N PHE A 64 -1.31 -9.66 4.16
CA PHE A 64 -2.47 -8.80 4.40
C PHE A 64 -2.33 -7.85 5.61
N TRP A 65 -1.56 -8.24 6.63
CA TRP A 65 -1.30 -7.41 7.80
C TRP A 65 0.07 -6.70 7.75
N SER A 66 0.70 -6.57 6.58
CA SER A 66 1.99 -5.87 6.40
C SER A 66 1.99 -4.48 7.05
N SER A 67 0.91 -3.73 6.83
CA SER A 67 0.71 -2.37 7.36
C SER A 67 0.01 -2.32 8.73
N ARG A 68 -0.37 -3.48 9.28
CA ARG A 68 -1.08 -3.60 10.57
C ARG A 68 -0.46 -4.70 11.47
N PRO A 69 0.87 -4.69 11.71
CA PRO A 69 1.55 -5.77 12.41
C PRO A 69 1.06 -5.97 13.85
N LYS A 70 0.62 -4.90 14.53
CA LYS A 70 0.04 -5.00 15.88
C LYS A 70 -1.24 -5.83 15.89
N SER A 71 -2.09 -5.65 14.87
CA SER A 71 -3.33 -6.42 14.72
C SER A 71 -3.02 -7.90 14.51
N TYR A 72 -2.08 -8.21 13.60
CA TYR A 72 -1.62 -9.59 13.39
C TYR A 72 -1.12 -10.25 14.68
N ILE A 73 -0.25 -9.57 15.44
CA ILE A 73 0.28 -10.10 16.71
C ILE A 73 -0.85 -10.33 17.72
N HIS A 74 -1.83 -9.41 17.79
CA HIS A 74 -2.98 -9.57 18.67
C HIS A 74 -3.83 -10.78 18.29
N ARG A 75 -4.18 -10.92 17.01
CA ARG A 75 -5.03 -12.01 16.51
C ARG A 75 -4.40 -13.40 16.63
N THR A 76 -3.07 -13.45 16.67
CA THR A 76 -2.30 -14.70 16.79
C THR A 76 -1.70 -14.88 18.20
N ASN A 77 -2.11 -14.09 19.20
CA ASN A 77 -1.48 -14.12 20.54
C ASN A 77 -1.76 -15.39 21.35
N LEU A 78 -2.87 -16.08 21.04
CA LEU A 78 -3.30 -17.33 21.67
C LEU A 78 -2.78 -18.57 20.94
N TRP A 79 -2.02 -18.40 19.85
CA TRP A 79 -1.40 -19.53 19.17
C TRP A 79 -0.34 -20.19 20.07
N GLU A 80 -0.35 -21.52 20.08
CA GLU A 80 0.64 -22.33 20.80
C GLU A 80 1.93 -22.45 19.99
N GLU A 81 1.80 -22.71 18.69
CA GLU A 81 2.89 -22.80 17.72
C GLU A 81 2.77 -21.72 16.66
N PHE A 82 3.92 -21.31 16.09
CA PHE A 82 3.99 -20.31 15.04
C PHE A 82 4.62 -20.90 13.77
N PRO A 83 4.13 -20.52 12.57
CA PRO A 83 4.67 -21.00 11.30
C PRO A 83 6.18 -20.81 11.16
N ASN A 84 6.84 -21.91 10.77
CA ASN A 84 8.25 -21.97 10.46
C ASN A 84 8.43 -22.63 9.07
N GLY A 85 9.19 -21.98 8.19
CA GLY A 85 9.49 -22.42 6.84
C GLY A 85 8.32 -22.28 5.86
N ARG A 86 7.25 -23.08 6.01
CA ARG A 86 6.08 -23.08 5.12
C ARG A 86 4.79 -22.78 5.87
N TRP A 87 4.04 -21.79 5.38
CA TRP A 87 2.66 -21.58 5.80
C TRP A 87 1.80 -22.79 5.41
N GLY A 88 0.92 -23.24 6.33
CA GLY A 88 -0.01 -24.36 6.11
C GLY A 88 0.44 -25.74 6.59
N LYS A 89 1.70 -25.94 7.03
CA LYS A 89 2.14 -27.20 7.68
C LYS A 89 1.88 -27.23 9.18
N SER A 90 1.82 -26.07 9.82
CA SER A 90 1.45 -25.93 11.23
C SER A 90 -0.06 -26.05 11.34
N SER A 91 -0.52 -27.06 12.07
CA SER A 91 -1.90 -27.24 12.52
C SER A 91 -2.28 -26.07 13.43
N ASN A 92 -2.50 -24.89 12.86
CA ASN A 92 -2.66 -23.67 13.63
C ASN A 92 -4.10 -23.50 14.12
N PRO A 93 -4.28 -23.13 15.40
CA PRO A 93 -5.57 -22.70 15.91
C PRO A 93 -6.11 -21.50 15.11
N GLU A 94 -7.43 -21.40 15.02
CA GLU A 94 -8.11 -20.30 14.34
C GLU A 94 -7.58 -18.94 14.81
N PHE A 95 -7.47 -17.98 13.89
CA PHE A 95 -7.17 -16.60 14.26
C PHE A 95 -8.20 -16.11 15.28
N GLY A 96 -7.75 -15.42 16.33
CA GLY A 96 -8.65 -14.85 17.32
C GLY A 96 -9.64 -13.88 16.68
N ALA A 97 -10.91 -13.99 17.08
CA ALA A 97 -11.97 -13.08 16.65
C ALA A 97 -11.67 -11.63 17.07
N LEU A 98 -12.10 -10.67 16.24
CA LEU A 98 -12.07 -9.24 16.56
C LEU A 98 -13.09 -8.94 17.67
N LYS A 99 -12.69 -9.03 18.94
CA LYS A 99 -13.49 -8.54 20.08
C LYS A 99 -13.11 -7.09 20.39
N ASP A 100 -14.00 -6.30 20.99
CA ASP A 100 -13.85 -4.86 21.27
C ASP A 100 -12.52 -4.41 21.91
N HIS A 101 -11.79 -5.30 22.60
CA HIS A 101 -10.42 -5.05 23.05
C HIS A 101 -9.41 -4.73 21.92
N HIS A 102 -9.71 -5.06 20.66
CA HIS A 102 -8.94 -4.65 19.49
C HIS A 102 -8.82 -3.12 19.36
N LEU A 103 -9.83 -2.35 19.80
CA LEU A 103 -9.86 -0.88 19.71
C LEU A 103 -8.71 -0.21 20.48
N PHE A 104 -8.15 -0.87 21.50
CA PHE A 104 -6.99 -0.34 22.23
C PHE A 104 -5.71 -0.35 21.38
N TYR A 105 -5.58 -1.32 20.46
CA TYR A 105 -4.46 -1.42 19.52
C TYR A 105 -4.68 -0.62 18.23
N LEU A 106 -5.92 -0.20 17.97
CA LEU A 106 -6.34 0.59 16.81
C LEU A 106 -6.38 2.09 17.05
N LYS A 107 -5.92 2.60 18.21
CA LYS A 107 -5.94 4.05 18.44
C LYS A 107 -5.20 4.76 17.30
N PRO A 108 -5.88 5.59 16.51
CA PRO A 108 -5.22 6.30 15.42
C PRO A 108 -4.09 7.14 16.01
N LYS A 109 -3.02 7.25 15.22
CA LYS A 109 -1.88 8.12 15.55
C LYS A 109 -2.34 9.58 15.70
N PHE A 110 -3.39 9.95 14.97
CA PHE A 110 -3.95 11.29 14.89
C PHE A 110 -5.28 11.41 15.64
N SER A 111 -5.59 12.62 16.10
CA SER A 111 -6.90 12.97 16.66
C SER A 111 -8.01 12.86 15.61
N ARG A 112 -9.28 12.80 16.05
CA ARG A 112 -10.42 12.70 15.13
C ARG A 112 -10.54 13.92 14.24
N GLU A 113 -10.21 15.10 14.77
CA GLU A 113 -10.21 16.37 14.05
C GLU A 113 -9.13 16.38 12.95
N GLU A 114 -7.93 15.89 13.25
CA GLU A 114 -6.86 15.75 12.26
C GLU A 114 -7.23 14.75 11.16
N LEU A 115 -7.84 13.61 11.53
CA LEU A 115 -8.33 12.62 10.57
C LEU A 115 -9.40 13.20 9.65
N LYS A 116 -10.39 13.94 10.19
CA LYS A 116 -11.39 14.64 9.37
C LYS A 116 -10.73 15.61 8.41
N ARG A 117 -9.75 16.40 8.88
CA ARG A 117 -9.04 17.36 8.02
C ARG A 117 -8.27 16.65 6.89
N MET A 118 -7.71 15.48 7.14
CA MET A 118 -6.99 14.70 6.11
C MET A 118 -7.94 13.97 5.15
N TRP A 119 -8.98 13.32 5.67
CA TRP A 119 -9.85 12.43 4.89
C TRP A 119 -11.09 13.10 4.31
N GLY A 120 -11.32 14.37 4.64
CA GLY A 120 -12.48 15.15 4.24
C GLY A 120 -13.33 15.52 5.45
N GLU A 121 -13.62 16.81 5.63
CA GLU A 121 -14.53 17.23 6.70
C GLU A 121 -15.98 16.82 6.40
N GLU A 122 -16.29 16.78 5.11
CA GLU A 122 -17.51 16.29 4.48
C GLU A 122 -17.13 15.62 3.15
N LEU A 123 -17.79 14.50 2.84
CA LEU A 123 -17.76 13.80 1.56
C LEU A 123 -19.11 13.99 0.86
N ASN A 124 -19.08 14.35 -0.42
CA ASN A 124 -20.25 14.63 -1.24
C ASN A 124 -20.49 13.55 -2.32
N CYS A 125 -19.42 12.90 -2.77
CA CYS A 125 -19.50 11.80 -3.74
C CYS A 125 -18.37 10.78 -3.54
N ILE A 126 -18.43 9.68 -4.30
CA ILE A 126 -17.39 8.64 -4.30
C ILE A 126 -16.04 9.21 -4.75
N ASP A 127 -16.02 10.20 -5.64
CA ASP A 127 -14.76 10.81 -6.10
C ASP A 127 -13.98 11.52 -4.98
N ASP A 128 -14.65 11.99 -3.92
CA ASP A 128 -13.96 12.52 -2.75
C ASP A 128 -13.16 11.41 -2.02
N VAL A 129 -13.68 10.18 -2.03
CA VAL A 129 -12.97 9.00 -1.50
C VAL A 129 -11.80 8.64 -2.42
N ASN A 130 -12.01 8.56 -3.73
CA ASN A 130 -10.93 8.30 -4.71
C ASN A 130 -9.78 9.31 -4.57
N HIS A 131 -10.14 10.60 -4.44
CA HIS A 131 -9.19 11.69 -4.26
C HIS A 131 -8.42 11.60 -2.93
N MET A 132 -9.03 11.07 -1.86
CA MET A 132 -8.34 10.83 -0.59
C MET A 132 -7.19 9.83 -0.79
N PHE A 133 -7.45 8.69 -1.45
CA PHE A 133 -6.42 7.70 -1.76
C PHE A 133 -5.34 8.28 -2.69
N TYR A 134 -5.73 9.06 -3.69
CA TYR A 134 -4.79 9.80 -4.54
C TYR A 134 -3.84 10.68 -3.72
N CYS A 135 -4.37 11.50 -2.80
CA CYS A 135 -3.55 12.40 -1.97
C CYS A 135 -2.60 11.62 -1.06
N PHE A 136 -3.05 10.48 -0.52
CA PHE A 136 -2.21 9.62 0.31
C PHE A 136 -1.01 9.06 -0.47
N ILE A 137 -1.25 8.54 -1.68
CA ILE A 137 -0.18 7.92 -2.49
C ILE A 137 0.74 8.98 -3.11
N SER A 138 0.18 10.06 -3.66
CA SER A 138 0.96 11.14 -4.30
C SER A 138 1.72 12.01 -3.30
N GLY A 139 1.24 12.10 -2.06
CA GLY A 139 1.73 13.03 -1.04
C GLY A 139 1.27 14.48 -1.24
N GLU A 140 0.39 14.74 -2.22
CA GLU A 140 -0.21 16.04 -2.46
C GLU A 140 -1.18 16.44 -1.32
N ARG A 141 -1.46 17.74 -1.24
CA ARG A 141 -2.43 18.27 -0.27
C ARG A 141 -3.85 18.09 -0.81
N ASN A 142 -4.78 17.73 0.07
CA ASN A 142 -6.19 17.64 -0.27
C ASN A 142 -6.82 19.02 -0.52
N LYS A 143 -8.12 19.04 -0.83
CA LYS A 143 -8.89 20.28 -1.12
C LYS A 143 -8.84 21.31 0.03
N GLN A 144 -8.61 20.85 1.26
CA GLN A 144 -8.49 21.67 2.48
C GLN A 144 -7.03 22.06 2.81
N GLY A 145 -6.08 21.76 1.93
CA GLY A 145 -4.66 22.07 2.13
C GLY A 145 -3.95 21.16 3.12
N ALA A 146 -4.55 20.04 3.55
CA ALA A 146 -3.93 19.08 4.46
C ALA A 146 -3.25 17.94 3.71
N LYS A 147 -2.09 17.50 4.21
CA LYS A 147 -1.41 16.31 3.70
C LYS A 147 -2.05 15.07 4.31
N VAL A 148 -2.36 14.07 3.49
CA VAL A 148 -2.89 12.79 3.98
C VAL A 148 -1.73 11.89 4.40
N GLU A 149 -1.54 11.72 5.70
CA GLU A 149 -0.42 10.95 6.26
C GLU A 149 -0.78 9.51 6.63
N GLN A 150 -2.07 9.18 6.64
CA GLN A 150 -2.58 7.87 7.05
C GLN A 150 -3.87 7.57 6.30
N ILE A 151 -4.17 6.29 6.07
CA ILE A 151 -5.49 5.78 5.67
C ILE A 151 -5.93 4.67 6.65
N PRO A 152 -7.21 4.26 6.70
CA PRO A 152 -7.67 3.26 7.65
C PRO A 152 -6.85 1.96 7.69
N TRP A 153 -6.37 1.50 6.53
CA TRP A 153 -5.63 0.24 6.38
C TRP A 153 -4.12 0.35 6.60
N MET A 154 -3.56 1.57 6.60
CA MET A 154 -2.12 1.79 6.68
C MET A 154 -1.80 2.75 7.83
N GLU A 155 -1.12 2.26 8.88
CA GLU A 155 -0.76 3.06 10.07
C GLU A 155 0.50 3.92 9.88
N ASP A 156 1.43 3.44 9.05
CA ASP A 156 2.75 4.04 8.83
C ASP A 156 2.84 4.72 7.45
N SER A 157 3.93 5.45 7.21
CA SER A 157 4.22 6.00 5.89
C SER A 157 4.46 4.91 4.84
N LEU A 158 4.26 5.24 3.56
CA LEU A 158 4.57 4.36 2.44
C LEU A 158 5.99 3.78 2.56
N SER A 159 6.13 2.50 2.23
CA SER A 159 7.43 1.85 2.15
C SER A 159 8.22 2.39 0.95
N GLU A 160 9.55 2.40 1.05
CA GLU A 160 10.41 2.88 -0.04
C GLU A 160 10.20 2.11 -1.36
N GLU A 161 9.81 0.84 -1.30
CA GLU A 161 9.49 0.03 -2.48
C GLU A 161 8.26 0.55 -3.25
N THR A 162 7.30 1.16 -2.55
CA THR A 162 6.09 1.73 -3.15
C THR A 162 6.41 2.89 -4.08
N ASN A 163 7.55 3.58 -3.88
CA ASN A 163 7.99 4.68 -4.74
C ASN A 163 8.09 4.27 -6.21
N THR A 164 8.39 3.00 -6.49
CA THR A 164 8.47 2.48 -7.87
C THR A 164 7.11 2.31 -8.53
N LEU A 165 6.02 2.35 -7.76
CA LEU A 165 4.65 2.10 -8.20
C LEU A 165 3.75 3.34 -8.12
N ILE A 166 4.23 4.47 -7.58
CA ILE A 166 3.41 5.67 -7.30
C ILE A 166 2.59 6.09 -8.52
N THR A 167 3.20 6.26 -9.70
CA THR A 167 2.49 6.74 -10.89
C THR A 167 1.31 5.85 -11.26
N SER A 168 1.48 4.53 -11.22
CA SER A 168 0.44 3.56 -11.52
C SER A 168 -0.63 3.53 -10.43
N LEU A 169 -0.23 3.53 -9.16
CA LEU A 169 -1.13 3.53 -8.00
C LEU A 169 -2.02 4.77 -8.00
N VAL A 170 -1.44 5.96 -8.17
CA VAL A 170 -2.17 7.23 -8.25
C VAL A 170 -3.23 7.18 -9.37
N THR A 171 -2.87 6.65 -10.53
CA THR A 171 -3.76 6.54 -11.69
C THR A 171 -4.95 5.61 -11.41
N VAL A 172 -4.71 4.44 -10.84
CA VAL A 172 -5.80 3.47 -10.58
C VAL A 172 -6.71 3.92 -9.43
N ASN A 173 -6.15 4.56 -8.39
CA ASN A 173 -6.96 5.09 -7.28
C ASN A 173 -7.92 6.18 -7.72
N MET A 174 -7.49 7.08 -8.62
CA MET A 174 -8.38 8.10 -9.20
C MET A 174 -9.52 7.50 -10.03
N LYS A 175 -9.36 6.27 -10.54
CA LYS A 175 -10.36 5.56 -11.32
C LYS A 175 -11.20 4.58 -10.48
N GLY A 176 -11.19 4.71 -9.15
CA GLY A 176 -12.04 3.92 -8.25
C GLY A 176 -11.48 2.54 -7.86
N ILE A 177 -10.21 2.26 -8.16
CA ILE A 177 -9.49 1.06 -7.70
C ILE A 177 -8.71 1.45 -6.44
N LEU A 178 -9.35 1.30 -5.28
CA LEU A 178 -8.88 1.86 -4.00
C LEU A 178 -7.84 0.95 -3.34
N THR A 179 -6.56 1.17 -3.64
CA THR A 179 -5.46 0.28 -3.23
C THR A 179 -5.10 0.43 -1.76
N ILE A 180 -4.96 -0.69 -1.05
CA ILE A 180 -4.61 -0.74 0.38
C ILE A 180 -3.29 -1.46 0.67
N ASN A 181 -2.76 -2.23 -0.28
CA ASN A 181 -1.49 -2.94 -0.14
C ASN A 181 -0.87 -3.24 -1.51
N SER A 182 0.45 -3.20 -1.61
CA SER A 182 1.18 -3.47 -2.85
C SER A 182 2.64 -3.82 -2.58
N GLN A 183 3.25 -4.64 -3.44
CA GLN A 183 4.71 -4.78 -3.55
C GLN A 183 5.11 -4.96 -5.02
N PRO A 184 6.27 -4.43 -5.45
CA PRO A 184 6.77 -4.60 -6.81
C PRO A 184 7.28 -6.03 -7.06
N ALA A 185 7.49 -6.38 -8.32
CA ALA A 185 8.26 -7.59 -8.66
C ALA A 185 9.76 -7.31 -8.48
N VAL A 186 10.46 -8.24 -7.83
CA VAL A 186 11.91 -8.19 -7.63
C VAL A 186 12.51 -9.50 -8.07
N ASN A 187 13.46 -9.44 -9.01
CA ASN A 187 14.10 -10.61 -9.57
C ASN A 187 15.59 -10.65 -9.18
N GLY A 188 15.88 -11.15 -7.98
CA GLY A 188 17.24 -11.39 -7.52
C GLY A 188 18.01 -10.10 -7.18
N ALA A 189 17.39 -9.21 -6.41
CA ALA A 189 18.13 -8.08 -5.83
C ALA A 189 19.11 -8.59 -4.76
N PRO A 190 20.29 -7.96 -4.57
CA PRO A 190 21.18 -8.29 -3.46
C PRO A 190 20.43 -8.21 -2.12
N SER A 191 20.70 -9.11 -1.18
CA SER A 191 20.11 -9.05 0.17
C SER A 191 20.46 -7.77 0.92
N THR A 192 21.51 -7.06 0.48
CA THR A 192 21.94 -5.75 0.98
C THR A 192 21.37 -4.56 0.23
N HIS A 193 20.43 -4.77 -0.69
CA HIS A 193 19.80 -3.69 -1.44
C HIS A 193 19.08 -2.71 -0.48
N PRO A 194 19.24 -1.38 -0.62
CA PRO A 194 18.72 -0.41 0.36
C PRO A 194 17.19 -0.44 0.51
N VAL A 195 16.48 -0.65 -0.61
CA VAL A 195 15.01 -0.70 -0.65
C VAL A 195 14.49 -2.10 -0.32
N TYR A 196 14.85 -3.10 -1.12
CA TYR A 196 14.30 -4.46 -1.05
C TYR A 196 15.05 -5.43 -0.13
N GLY A 197 16.24 -5.07 0.34
CA GLY A 197 17.15 -5.99 1.02
C GLY A 197 16.69 -6.38 2.43
N TRP A 198 16.87 -7.65 2.74
CA TRP A 198 16.67 -8.24 4.06
C TRP A 198 17.43 -9.57 4.16
N GLY A 199 17.60 -10.08 5.38
CA GLY A 199 18.25 -11.34 5.68
C GLY A 199 19.78 -11.21 5.80
N ILE A 200 20.49 -12.31 5.56
CA ILE A 200 21.95 -12.35 5.68
C ILE A 200 22.59 -11.74 4.42
N ALA A 201 23.68 -10.99 4.60
CA ALA A 201 24.46 -10.43 3.51
C ALA A 201 24.97 -11.50 2.53
N ASN A 202 25.28 -11.09 1.29
CA ASN A 202 25.74 -11.97 0.21
C ASN A 202 24.70 -13.01 -0.26
N GLY A 203 23.41 -12.68 -0.14
CA GLY A 203 22.31 -13.45 -0.70
C GLY A 203 21.54 -12.66 -1.76
N TYR A 204 20.42 -13.24 -2.20
CA TYR A 204 19.49 -12.62 -3.16
C TYR A 204 18.06 -12.71 -2.65
N VAL A 205 17.28 -11.65 -2.89
CA VAL A 205 15.87 -11.54 -2.52
C VAL A 205 15.00 -11.39 -3.75
N TYR A 206 13.77 -11.90 -3.64
CA TYR A 206 12.82 -12.00 -4.73
C TYR A 206 11.42 -11.64 -4.24
N GLN A 207 10.63 -11.03 -5.12
CA GLN A 207 9.23 -10.67 -4.88
C GLN A 207 8.41 -10.92 -6.15
N LYS A 208 7.20 -11.47 -6.00
CA LYS A 208 6.14 -11.38 -7.01
C LYS A 208 5.42 -10.05 -6.88
N ALA A 209 4.97 -9.47 -7.99
CA ALA A 209 4.13 -8.30 -7.92
C ALA A 209 2.78 -8.65 -7.25
N TYR A 210 2.35 -7.78 -6.35
CA TYR A 210 1.12 -7.95 -5.59
C TYR A 210 0.36 -6.64 -5.54
N LEU A 211 -0.97 -6.73 -5.63
CA LEU A 211 -1.86 -5.60 -5.46
C LEU A 211 -3.13 -6.02 -4.72
N GLU A 212 -3.54 -5.22 -3.75
CA GLU A 212 -4.77 -5.40 -2.97
C GLU A 212 -5.58 -4.10 -2.96
N PHE A 213 -6.87 -4.18 -3.24
CA PHE A 213 -7.72 -3.00 -3.38
C PHE A 213 -9.20 -3.29 -3.14
N PHE A 214 -9.96 -2.22 -2.84
CA PHE A 214 -11.41 -2.24 -2.94
C PHE A 214 -11.87 -1.73 -4.31
N ALA A 215 -12.90 -2.34 -4.87
CA ALA A 215 -13.49 -1.91 -6.15
C ALA A 215 -15.00 -2.20 -6.21
N SER A 216 -15.70 -1.47 -7.09
CA SER A 216 -17.13 -1.64 -7.30
C SER A 216 -17.48 -2.99 -7.94
N PRO A 217 -18.71 -3.49 -7.77
CA PRO A 217 -19.17 -4.72 -8.41
C PRO A 217 -19.00 -4.72 -9.93
N GLU A 218 -19.25 -3.59 -10.59
CA GLU A 218 -19.16 -3.42 -12.04
C GLU A 218 -17.71 -3.60 -12.52
N LEU A 219 -16.75 -2.97 -11.82
CA LEU A 219 -15.34 -3.12 -12.14
C LEU A 219 -14.87 -4.56 -11.94
N VAL A 220 -15.30 -5.19 -10.85
CA VAL A 220 -14.93 -6.58 -10.52
C VAL A 220 -15.50 -7.54 -11.57
N GLN A 221 -16.74 -7.32 -12.02
CA GLN A 221 -17.33 -8.13 -13.09
C GLN A 221 -16.47 -8.09 -14.35
N VAL A 222 -16.09 -6.89 -14.82
CA VAL A 222 -15.23 -6.74 -16.00
C VAL A 222 -13.84 -7.31 -15.76
N LEU A 223 -13.28 -7.17 -14.54
CA LEU A 223 -12.02 -7.79 -14.15
C LEU A 223 -12.05 -9.31 -14.33
N ILE A 224 -13.11 -9.99 -13.85
CA ILE A 224 -13.27 -11.44 -14.02
C ILE A 224 -13.34 -11.83 -15.50
N GLU A 225 -13.93 -11.00 -16.36
CA GLU A 225 -13.98 -11.25 -17.80
C GLU A 225 -12.63 -11.07 -18.52
N VAL A 226 -11.77 -10.19 -18.02
CA VAL A 226 -10.44 -9.90 -18.62
C VAL A 226 -9.37 -10.85 -18.09
N LEU A 227 -9.47 -11.33 -16.86
CA LEU A 227 -8.49 -12.23 -16.22
C LEU A 227 -8.09 -13.48 -17.05
N PRO A 228 -8.96 -14.11 -17.87
CA PRO A 228 -8.55 -15.18 -18.78
C PRO A 228 -7.45 -14.80 -19.79
N GLU A 229 -7.30 -13.52 -20.11
CA GLU A 229 -6.21 -13.00 -20.96
C GLU A 229 -4.85 -13.00 -20.22
N TYR A 230 -4.86 -13.14 -18.89
CA TYR A 230 -3.68 -13.07 -18.00
C TYR A 230 -3.54 -14.36 -17.16
N PRO A 231 -3.26 -15.53 -17.77
CA PRO A 231 -3.29 -16.83 -17.10
C PRO A 231 -2.28 -16.99 -15.96
N GLN A 232 -1.24 -16.15 -15.91
CA GLN A 232 -0.25 -16.12 -14.84
C GLN A 232 -0.74 -15.42 -13.57
N VAL A 233 -1.86 -14.68 -13.61
CA VAL A 233 -2.36 -13.92 -12.47
C VAL A 233 -3.20 -14.81 -11.57
N THR A 234 -2.82 -14.89 -10.30
CA THR A 234 -3.68 -15.46 -9.25
C THR A 234 -4.52 -14.34 -8.65
N TYR A 235 -5.81 -14.59 -8.46
CA TYR A 235 -6.73 -13.60 -7.91
C TYR A 235 -7.67 -14.19 -6.86
N HIS A 236 -8.13 -13.33 -5.96
CA HIS A 236 -9.16 -13.65 -4.98
C HIS A 236 -9.96 -12.38 -4.68
N ALA A 237 -11.27 -12.44 -4.95
CA ALA A 237 -12.22 -11.35 -4.75
C ALA A 237 -13.38 -11.80 -3.84
N THR A 238 -13.75 -10.98 -2.86
CA THR A 238 -14.88 -11.24 -1.96
C THR A 238 -15.47 -9.95 -1.41
N ASN A 239 -16.75 -9.95 -1.06
CA ASN A 239 -17.40 -8.81 -0.42
C ASN A 239 -17.43 -8.97 1.12
N LYS A 240 -18.05 -7.99 1.80
CA LYS A 240 -18.21 -7.99 3.26
C LYS A 240 -18.87 -9.27 3.78
N GLN A 241 -19.90 -9.75 3.10
CA GLN A 241 -20.64 -10.96 3.47
C GLN A 241 -19.82 -12.24 3.25
N GLY A 242 -18.76 -12.18 2.45
CA GLY A 242 -17.94 -13.33 2.07
C GLY A 242 -18.49 -14.11 0.88
N ASP A 243 -19.50 -13.58 0.18
CA ASP A 243 -20.22 -14.26 -0.92
C ASP A 243 -20.66 -13.25 -2.00
N PRO A 244 -20.16 -13.33 -3.25
CA PRO A 244 -19.38 -14.42 -3.80
C PRO A 244 -17.92 -14.41 -3.33
N ASN A 245 -17.38 -15.62 -3.19
CA ASN A 245 -15.97 -15.87 -2.95
C ASN A 245 -15.33 -16.36 -4.26
N ILE A 246 -14.81 -15.42 -5.06
CA ILE A 246 -14.35 -15.68 -6.43
C ILE A 246 -12.82 -15.80 -6.42
N THR A 247 -12.29 -16.96 -6.82
CA THR A 247 -10.83 -17.17 -6.90
C THR A 247 -10.48 -18.23 -7.94
N ASN A 248 -9.30 -18.11 -8.55
CA ASN A 248 -8.68 -19.18 -9.33
C ASN A 248 -7.63 -19.99 -8.53
N SER A 249 -7.43 -19.68 -7.25
CA SER A 249 -6.55 -20.44 -6.37
C SER A 249 -7.29 -21.64 -5.78
N LYS A 250 -6.70 -22.83 -5.88
CA LYS A 250 -7.26 -24.08 -5.31
C LYS A 250 -7.04 -24.17 -3.78
N SER A 251 -7.23 -23.07 -3.07
CA SER A 251 -6.95 -22.94 -1.63
C SER A 251 -5.49 -23.24 -1.23
N THR A 252 -4.54 -23.04 -2.16
CA THR A 252 -3.11 -23.24 -1.89
C THR A 252 -2.44 -21.91 -1.59
N THR A 253 -1.67 -21.88 -0.51
CA THR A 253 -0.84 -20.74 -0.16
C THR A 253 0.26 -20.50 -1.20
N ALA A 254 0.43 -19.25 -1.64
CA ALA A 254 1.44 -18.84 -2.60
C ALA A 254 2.53 -18.02 -1.90
N ALA A 255 3.79 -18.40 -2.04
CA ALA A 255 4.91 -17.55 -1.64
C ALA A 255 5.02 -16.35 -2.60
N VAL A 256 5.13 -15.15 -2.03
CA VAL A 256 5.25 -13.89 -2.79
C VAL A 256 6.54 -13.13 -2.48
N THR A 257 7.23 -13.45 -1.40
CA THR A 257 8.58 -12.92 -1.10
C THR A 257 9.44 -14.04 -0.56
N TRP A 258 10.65 -14.20 -1.10
CA TRP A 258 11.61 -15.21 -0.66
C TRP A 258 13.05 -14.76 -0.85
N GLY A 259 13.97 -15.44 -0.18
CA GLY A 259 15.40 -15.15 -0.18
C GLY A 259 16.24 -16.42 -0.23
N VAL A 260 17.36 -16.33 -0.94
CA VAL A 260 18.38 -17.37 -1.05
C VAL A 260 19.66 -16.82 -0.46
N PHE A 261 20.14 -17.44 0.61
CA PHE A 261 21.28 -16.98 1.39
C PHE A 261 22.39 -18.03 1.45
N SER A 262 23.64 -17.59 1.57
CA SER A 262 24.78 -18.50 1.63
C SER A 262 24.73 -19.39 2.88
N GLY A 263 24.81 -20.71 2.69
CA GLY A 263 24.83 -21.68 3.78
C GLY A 263 23.49 -21.91 4.50
N MET A 264 22.36 -21.49 3.91
CA MET A 264 21.02 -21.65 4.47
C MET A 264 20.04 -22.26 3.47
N GLU A 265 18.97 -22.87 3.98
CA GLU A 265 17.80 -23.18 3.17
C GLU A 265 17.06 -21.90 2.73
N ILE A 266 16.16 -22.04 1.76
CA ILE A 266 15.34 -20.94 1.26
C ILE A 266 14.42 -20.43 2.37
N VAL A 267 14.38 -19.11 2.55
CA VAL A 267 13.47 -18.43 3.47
C VAL A 267 12.37 -17.76 2.66
N GLN A 268 11.10 -17.96 3.02
CA GLN A 268 9.94 -17.42 2.29
C GLN A 268 8.97 -16.72 3.25
N PRO A 269 9.31 -15.51 3.71
CA PRO A 269 8.67 -14.92 4.87
C PRO A 269 7.31 -14.28 4.62
N THR A 270 6.88 -14.21 3.37
CA THR A 270 5.62 -13.56 2.98
C THR A 270 4.86 -14.43 1.99
N VAL A 271 3.59 -14.66 2.32
CA VAL A 271 2.68 -15.49 1.53
C VAL A 271 1.34 -14.80 1.28
N VAL A 272 0.63 -15.25 0.25
CA VAL A 272 -0.79 -15.00 0.02
C VAL A 272 -1.53 -16.30 0.28
N ASP A 273 -2.43 -16.28 1.25
CA ASP A 273 -3.17 -17.46 1.71
C ASP A 273 -4.69 -17.19 1.66
N PRO A 274 -5.46 -17.97 0.88
CA PRO A 274 -6.90 -17.74 0.74
C PRO A 274 -7.70 -17.82 2.04
N VAL A 275 -7.29 -18.67 2.99
CA VAL A 275 -7.96 -18.80 4.30
C VAL A 275 -7.68 -17.57 5.14
N ALA A 276 -6.41 -17.16 5.25
CA ALA A 276 -6.04 -15.93 5.95
C ALA A 276 -6.67 -14.68 5.31
N PHE A 277 -6.89 -14.66 3.99
CA PHE A 277 -7.57 -13.56 3.30
C PHE A 277 -9.04 -13.42 3.76
N MET A 278 -9.76 -14.53 3.91
CA MET A 278 -11.15 -14.49 4.42
C MET A 278 -11.22 -14.01 5.87
N ILE A 279 -10.16 -14.20 6.66
CA ILE A 279 -10.05 -13.72 8.04
C ILE A 279 -9.66 -12.24 8.10
N TRP A 280 -8.81 -11.82 7.16
CA TRP A 280 -8.43 -10.43 6.96
C TRP A 280 -9.60 -9.58 6.47
N LYS A 281 -10.43 -10.10 5.55
CA LYS A 281 -11.56 -9.36 4.96
C LYS A 281 -12.43 -8.70 6.03
N ASP A 282 -12.71 -9.41 7.13
CA ASP A 282 -13.58 -8.91 8.19
C ASP A 282 -12.98 -7.66 8.85
N GLU A 283 -11.67 -7.65 9.09
CA GLU A 283 -10.96 -6.47 9.58
C GLU A 283 -10.93 -5.37 8.52
N ALA A 284 -10.59 -5.72 7.28
CA ALA A 284 -10.49 -4.76 6.18
C ALA A 284 -11.81 -4.02 5.96
N PHE A 285 -12.94 -4.73 5.98
CA PHE A 285 -14.26 -4.13 5.87
C PHE A 285 -14.67 -3.36 7.13
N ASP A 286 -14.38 -3.87 8.33
CA ASP A 286 -14.67 -3.18 9.59
C ASP A 286 -13.98 -1.81 9.70
N LEU A 287 -12.78 -1.67 9.13
CA LEU A 287 -12.02 -0.42 9.15
C LEU A 287 -12.76 0.73 8.43
N TRP A 288 -13.57 0.45 7.40
CA TRP A 288 -14.41 1.48 6.77
C TRP A 288 -15.33 2.17 7.78
N ASP A 289 -16.03 1.40 8.62
CA ASP A 289 -16.97 1.95 9.60
C ASP A 289 -16.24 2.47 10.84
N LYS A 290 -15.40 1.62 11.46
CA LYS A 290 -14.78 1.92 12.75
C LYS A 290 -13.80 3.09 12.68
N MET A 291 -13.02 3.20 11.61
CA MET A 291 -12.02 4.27 11.46
C MET A 291 -12.58 5.49 10.74
N TRP A 292 -13.30 5.29 9.63
CA TRP A 292 -13.63 6.39 8.72
C TRP A 292 -15.07 6.88 8.88
N ALA A 293 -16.07 6.00 8.73
CA ALA A 293 -17.48 6.39 8.84
C ALA A 293 -17.82 6.94 10.23
N SER A 294 -17.17 6.41 11.27
CA SER A 294 -17.36 6.84 12.64
C SER A 294 -16.96 8.30 12.88
N LEU A 295 -16.18 8.93 11.99
CA LEU A 295 -15.80 10.35 12.07
C LEU A 295 -16.98 11.29 11.80
N TYR A 296 -18.04 10.81 11.14
CA TYR A 296 -19.17 11.62 10.73
C TYR A 296 -20.44 11.30 11.55
N PRO A 297 -21.33 12.28 11.75
CA PRO A 297 -22.61 12.07 12.44
C PRO A 297 -23.46 10.98 11.77
N VAL A 298 -24.27 10.29 12.56
CA VAL A 298 -25.28 9.35 12.06
C VAL A 298 -26.27 10.11 11.16
N GLY A 299 -26.57 9.57 9.98
CA GLY A 299 -27.48 10.19 9.01
C GLY A 299 -26.87 11.30 8.15
N SER A 300 -25.54 11.50 8.21
CA SER A 300 -24.85 12.42 7.30
C SER A 300 -24.53 11.76 5.97
N THR A 301 -24.57 12.53 4.88
CA THR A 301 -24.22 12.08 3.52
C THR A 301 -22.86 11.41 3.47
N SER A 302 -21.87 11.94 4.19
CA SER A 302 -20.51 11.39 4.21
C SER A 302 -20.45 9.99 4.83
N ARG A 303 -21.24 9.76 5.88
CA ARG A 303 -21.37 8.43 6.48
C ARG A 303 -22.07 7.46 5.54
N ASP A 304 -23.10 7.91 4.84
CA ASP A 304 -23.87 7.09 3.89
C ASP A 304 -23.04 6.68 2.67
N ILE A 305 -22.15 7.56 2.17
CA ILE A 305 -21.19 7.23 1.12
C ILE A 305 -20.27 6.10 1.57
N ILE A 306 -19.64 6.23 2.73
CA ILE A 306 -18.73 5.20 3.25
C ILE A 306 -19.47 3.89 3.52
N ALA A 307 -20.68 3.96 4.07
CA ALA A 307 -21.51 2.78 4.31
C ALA A 307 -21.88 2.09 2.98
N THR A 308 -22.18 2.86 1.93
CA THR A 308 -22.42 2.33 0.59
C THR A 308 -21.20 1.55 0.09
N LEU A 309 -20.02 2.18 0.10
CA LEU A 309 -18.76 1.54 -0.31
C LEU A 309 -18.51 0.24 0.47
N GLN A 310 -18.62 0.29 1.80
CA GLN A 310 -18.38 -0.87 2.66
C GLN A 310 -19.33 -2.03 2.35
N ASN A 311 -20.60 -1.74 2.01
CA ASN A 311 -21.63 -2.76 1.82
C ASN A 311 -21.69 -3.31 0.39
N THR A 312 -21.17 -2.59 -0.61
CA THR A 312 -21.25 -3.00 -2.02
C THR A 312 -19.92 -3.38 -2.64
N TYR A 313 -18.79 -2.81 -2.19
CA TYR A 313 -17.49 -3.07 -2.83
C TYR A 313 -16.97 -4.47 -2.51
N TYR A 314 -16.12 -4.96 -3.41
CA TYR A 314 -15.31 -6.15 -3.19
C TYR A 314 -13.93 -5.77 -2.73
N LEU A 315 -13.36 -6.59 -1.84
CA LEU A 315 -11.93 -6.65 -1.58
C LEU A 315 -11.31 -7.65 -2.55
N VAL A 316 -10.29 -7.22 -3.28
CA VAL A 316 -9.61 -8.00 -4.31
C VAL A 316 -8.12 -8.02 -4.02
N ASN A 317 -7.49 -9.20 -4.13
CA ASN A 317 -6.03 -9.30 -4.24
C ASN A 317 -5.63 -10.00 -5.54
N LEU A 318 -4.53 -9.52 -6.14
CA LEU A 318 -3.93 -10.00 -7.37
C LEU A 318 -2.44 -10.29 -7.14
N VAL A 319 -1.95 -11.41 -7.69
CA VAL A 319 -0.53 -11.80 -7.68
C VAL A 319 -0.11 -12.12 -9.12
N ASP A 320 0.92 -11.44 -9.63
CA ASP A 320 1.59 -11.85 -10.87
C ASP A 320 2.64 -12.92 -10.56
N ASN A 321 2.44 -14.13 -11.09
CA ASN A 321 3.38 -15.23 -10.85
C ASN A 321 4.66 -15.13 -11.70
N ASP A 322 4.70 -14.33 -12.77
CA ASP A 322 5.86 -14.17 -13.65
C ASP A 322 6.80 -13.05 -13.16
N TYR A 323 7.35 -13.23 -11.97
CA TYR A 323 8.29 -12.28 -11.34
C TYR A 323 9.55 -12.00 -12.18
N VAL A 324 9.86 -12.85 -13.16
CA VAL A 324 11.01 -12.68 -14.05
C VAL A 324 10.74 -11.60 -15.09
N LYS A 325 9.52 -11.58 -15.66
CA LYS A 325 9.13 -10.57 -16.67
C LYS A 325 8.66 -9.24 -16.08
N GLY A 326 8.36 -9.19 -14.78
CA GLY A 326 8.03 -7.96 -14.07
C GLY A 326 6.60 -7.97 -13.54
N ASN A 327 5.84 -6.92 -13.87
CA ASN A 327 4.52 -6.67 -13.29
C ASN A 327 3.48 -6.38 -14.39
N CYS A 328 2.60 -7.34 -14.67
CA CYS A 328 1.48 -7.15 -15.61
C CYS A 328 0.22 -6.54 -14.98
N LEU A 329 0.16 -6.42 -13.65
CA LEU A 329 -1.08 -6.12 -12.93
C LEU A 329 -1.70 -4.77 -13.33
N PHE A 330 -0.86 -3.74 -13.53
CA PHE A 330 -1.38 -2.44 -13.96
C PHE A 330 -1.85 -2.44 -15.42
N GLY A 331 -1.19 -3.19 -16.31
CA GLY A 331 -1.67 -3.39 -17.69
C GLY A 331 -3.00 -4.14 -17.75
N LEU A 332 -3.18 -5.15 -16.87
CA LEU A 332 -4.48 -5.81 -16.66
C LEU A 332 -5.56 -4.80 -16.23
N LEU A 333 -5.26 -3.93 -15.26
CA LEU A 333 -6.22 -2.93 -14.79
C LEU A 333 -6.54 -1.87 -15.86
N ASP A 334 -5.55 -1.42 -16.63
CA ASP A 334 -5.77 -0.51 -17.76
C ASP A 334 -6.70 -1.15 -18.81
N ARG A 335 -6.50 -2.44 -19.12
CA ARG A 335 -7.38 -3.19 -20.02
C ARG A 335 -8.81 -3.29 -19.50
N VAL A 336 -9.00 -3.50 -18.20
CA VAL A 336 -10.33 -3.48 -17.56
C VAL A 336 -10.99 -2.11 -17.73
N LEU A 337 -10.26 -1.04 -17.44
CA LEU A 337 -10.76 0.34 -17.54
C LEU A 337 -11.06 0.77 -18.99
N GLU A 338 -10.31 0.28 -19.97
CA GLU A 338 -10.63 0.44 -21.39
C GLU A 338 -11.93 -0.26 -21.77
N LYS A 339 -12.14 -1.48 -21.29
CA LYS A 339 -13.36 -2.25 -21.59
C LYS A 339 -14.61 -1.63 -20.97
N ILE A 340 -14.51 -1.08 -19.76
CA ILE A 340 -15.60 -0.32 -19.13
C ILE A 340 -15.95 0.91 -19.98
N ARG A 341 -14.96 1.70 -20.40
CA ARG A 341 -15.19 2.89 -21.24
C ARG A 341 -15.84 2.54 -22.59
N GLY A 342 -15.36 1.48 -23.25
CA GLY A 342 -15.96 1.02 -24.51
C GLY A 342 -17.38 0.45 -24.36
N GLN A 343 -17.75 -0.05 -23.18
CA GLN A 343 -19.12 -0.48 -22.89
C GLN A 343 -20.07 0.72 -22.76
N ASP A 344 -19.64 1.79 -22.09
CA ASP A 344 -20.44 3.03 -21.99
C ASP A 344 -20.72 3.62 -23.38
N ASP A 345 -19.71 3.67 -24.27
CA ASP A 345 -19.89 4.16 -25.64
C ASP A 345 -20.86 3.29 -26.46
N SER A 346 -20.86 1.96 -26.26
CA SER A 346 -21.78 1.04 -26.94
C SER A 346 -23.24 1.14 -26.46
N VAL A 347 -23.46 1.59 -25.21
CA VAL A 347 -24.80 1.89 -24.69
C VAL A 347 -25.32 3.19 -25.32
N PHE A 348 -24.46 4.17 -25.58
CA PHE A 348 -24.83 5.38 -26.32
C PHE A 348 -25.15 5.11 -27.81
N GLU A 349 -24.50 4.14 -28.46
CA GLU A 349 -24.84 3.74 -29.83
C GLU A 349 -26.14 2.92 -29.94
N SER A 350 -26.47 2.11 -28.93
CA SER A 350 -27.68 1.27 -28.92
C SER A 350 -28.95 2.00 -28.48
N VAL A 351 -28.82 3.05 -27.69
CA VAL A 351 -29.90 4.01 -27.40
C VAL A 351 -29.79 5.12 -28.45
N GLY A 352 -30.42 4.93 -29.62
CA GLY A 352 -30.30 5.82 -30.79
C GLY A 352 -30.63 7.30 -30.55
N VAL A 353 -29.74 8.03 -29.89
CA VAL A 353 -29.75 9.48 -29.72
C VAL A 353 -28.85 10.04 -30.80
N ARG A 354 -29.47 10.43 -31.91
CA ARG A 354 -28.82 11.25 -32.93
C ARG A 354 -28.45 12.61 -32.34
N ASN A 355 -27.18 12.97 -32.52
CA ASN A 355 -26.60 14.32 -32.54
C ASN A 355 -27.02 15.29 -31.42
N LEU A 356 -26.11 15.47 -30.44
CA LEU A 356 -25.89 16.78 -29.85
C LEU A 356 -24.56 17.30 -30.37
N ASN A 357 -24.62 18.36 -31.16
CA ASN A 357 -23.48 19.08 -31.70
C ASN A 357 -22.50 19.43 -30.58
N ILE A 358 -21.32 18.85 -30.62
CA ILE A 358 -20.15 19.38 -29.93
C ILE A 358 -19.79 20.65 -30.71
N ILE A 359 -19.92 21.80 -30.05
CA ILE A 359 -19.38 23.06 -30.55
C ILE A 359 -17.87 22.91 -30.47
N GLU A 360 -17.22 22.79 -31.63
CA GLU A 360 -15.76 22.90 -31.74
C GLU A 360 -15.33 24.31 -31.28
N PRO A 361 -14.22 24.46 -30.53
CA PRO A 361 -13.69 25.76 -30.19
C PRO A 361 -13.19 26.48 -31.46
N GLU A 362 -13.55 27.76 -31.60
CA GLU A 362 -13.07 28.62 -32.68
C GLU A 362 -11.52 28.69 -32.71
N PRO A 363 -10.89 28.76 -33.89
CA PRO A 363 -9.45 28.94 -34.00
C PRO A 363 -9.04 30.34 -33.54
N GLU A 364 -7.91 30.43 -32.83
CA GLU A 364 -7.31 31.69 -32.40
C GLU A 364 -7.01 32.63 -33.58
N PRO A 365 -7.18 33.95 -33.43
CA PRO A 365 -6.88 34.90 -34.50
C PRO A 365 -5.37 35.10 -34.68
N ASP A 366 -4.96 35.14 -35.95
CA ASP A 366 -3.58 35.29 -36.42
C ASP A 366 -2.82 36.47 -35.78
N GLU A 367 -1.54 36.23 -35.48
CA GLU A 367 -0.57 37.24 -35.04
C GLU A 367 -0.45 38.37 -36.08
N VAL A 368 -0.78 39.59 -35.65
CA VAL A 368 -0.50 40.81 -36.42
C VAL A 368 1.01 41.10 -36.33
N VAL A 369 1.75 40.71 -37.37
CA VAL A 369 3.13 41.13 -37.59
C VAL A 369 3.14 42.61 -37.98
N TYR A 370 3.63 43.46 -37.08
CA TYR A 370 3.94 44.86 -37.39
C TYR A 370 5.21 44.92 -38.25
N GLU A 371 5.05 45.22 -39.54
CA GLU A 371 6.14 45.69 -40.39
C GLU A 371 6.54 47.11 -39.97
N GLY A 372 7.77 47.27 -39.45
CA GLY A 372 8.36 48.57 -39.17
C GLY A 372 9.12 49.09 -40.39
N GLU A 373 8.68 50.22 -40.95
CA GLU A 373 9.45 50.99 -41.93
C GLU A 373 10.55 51.85 -41.26
N PRO A 374 11.65 52.14 -41.99
CA PRO A 374 12.89 52.66 -41.42
C PRO A 374 12.95 54.19 -41.42
N LEU A 375 13.62 54.78 -40.42
CA LEU A 375 14.04 56.18 -40.46
C LEU A 375 15.55 56.31 -40.40
N GLU A 376 16.07 56.92 -41.47
CA GLU A 376 17.47 57.20 -41.75
C GLU A 376 18.12 58.22 -40.81
N ALA A 377 19.45 58.17 -40.83
CA ALA A 377 20.41 58.91 -40.05
C ALA A 377 20.45 60.43 -40.31
N MET A 378 20.83 61.20 -39.29
CA MET A 378 21.74 62.34 -39.49
C MET A 378 22.70 62.56 -38.31
N SER A 379 23.95 62.74 -38.71
CA SER A 379 25.18 62.98 -37.97
C SER A 379 25.28 64.40 -37.37
N ALA A 380 25.94 64.56 -36.21
CA ALA A 380 27.01 65.57 -36.03
C ALA A 380 27.70 65.54 -34.64
N LYS A 381 29.02 65.28 -34.68
CA LYS A 381 30.15 66.00 -34.04
C LYS A 381 30.29 66.14 -32.50
N ARG A 382 31.41 65.56 -32.02
CA ARG A 382 32.54 66.13 -31.25
C ARG A 382 32.23 67.05 -30.06
N GLU A 383 32.67 66.64 -28.87
CA GLU A 383 33.98 66.99 -28.29
C GLU A 383 34.53 65.83 -27.46
#